data_AF-A0A965D289-F1
#
_entry.id   AF-A0A965D289-F1
#
_cell.length_a   1.000
_cell.length_b   1.000
_cell.length_c   1.000
_cell.angle_alpha   90.00
_cell.angle_beta   90.00
_cell.angle_gamma   90.00
#
_symmetry.space_group_name_H-M   'P 1'
#
loop_
_entity.id
_entity.type
_entity.pdbx_description
1 polymer ?
#
loop_
_entity_poly.entity_id
_entity_poly.type
_entity_poly.pdbx_seq_one_letter_code
_entity_poly.pdbx_strand_id
1 'polypeptide(L)' 'MKDVFIYDAVRTPRGKGRADGSLHEVTAVRLSTTVLNAIKSRNDLDGHAVEDVIWGNVTQVGEQGACLARTAVLAS' A
#
# COMPACT_ATOMS: atom_id res chain seq x y z
N MET A 1 28.87 5.46 -3.19
CA MET A 1 27.58 4.79 -3.48
C MET A 1 27.21 4.00 -2.25
N LYS A 2 25.96 4.02 -1.82
CA LYS A 2 25.49 3.19 -0.68
C LYS A 2 24.90 1.91 -1.24
N ASP A 3 25.12 0.79 -0.55
CA ASP A 3 24.45 -0.47 -0.86
C ASP A 3 22.95 -0.36 -0.54
N VAL A 4 22.14 -1.13 -1.27
CA VAL A 4 20.67 -1.12 -1.14
C VAL A 4 20.20 -2.52 -0.75
N PHE A 5 19.41 -2.58 0.32
CA PHE A 5 18.92 -3.84 0.87
C PHE A 5 17.39 -3.86 0.90
N ILE A 6 16.80 -5.03 0.61
CA ILE A 6 15.40 -5.31 0.87
C ILE A 6 15.33 -5.92 2.26
N TYR A 7 14.83 -5.16 3.23
CA TYR A 7 14.67 -5.62 4.61
C TYR A 7 13.42 -6.47 4.78
N ASP A 8 12.35 -6.11 4.09
CA ASP A 8 11.06 -6.76 4.32
C ASP A 8 10.09 -6.68 3.14
N ALA A 9 9.14 -7.63 3.08
CA ALA A 9 8.10 -7.69 2.05
C ALA A 9 6.78 -8.32 2.54
N VAL A 10 5.66 -7.65 2.28
CA VAL A 10 4.30 -8.11 2.57
C VAL A 10 3.39 -7.96 1.35
N ARG A 11 2.24 -8.64 1.37
CA ARG A 11 1.18 -8.47 0.37
C ARG A 11 -0.19 -8.80 0.96
N THR A 12 -1.24 -8.29 0.34
CA THR A 12 -2.59 -8.80 0.56
C THR A 12 -2.77 -10.19 -0.08
N PRO A 13 -3.80 -10.94 0.32
CA PRO A 13 -4.38 -11.97 -0.54
C PRO A 13 -4.88 -11.36 -1.85
N ARG A 14 -4.95 -12.16 -2.92
CA ARG A 14 -5.55 -11.70 -4.18
C ARG A 14 -7.02 -12.06 -4.21
N GLY A 15 -7.88 -11.05 -4.32
CA GLY A 15 -9.30 -11.21 -4.58
C GLY A 15 -9.57 -11.49 -6.06
N LYS A 16 -10.65 -12.20 -6.35
CA LYS A 16 -11.15 -12.39 -7.72
C LYS A 16 -11.67 -11.05 -8.24
N GLY A 17 -11.26 -10.63 -9.44
CA GLY A 17 -11.69 -9.38 -10.08
C GLY A 17 -13.11 -9.44 -10.64
N ARG A 18 -14.10 -9.71 -9.79
CA ARG A 18 -15.52 -9.81 -10.13
C ARG A 18 -16.35 -9.25 -8.97
N ALA A 19 -17.63 -8.97 -9.23
CA ALA A 19 -18.54 -8.46 -8.21
C ALA A 19 -18.71 -9.42 -7.00
N ASP A 20 -18.55 -10.72 -7.23
CA ASP A 20 -18.56 -11.77 -6.20
C ASP A 20 -17.19 -12.01 -5.54
N GLY A 21 -16.19 -11.17 -5.83
CA GLY A 21 -14.84 -11.29 -5.31
C GLY A 21 -14.72 -10.83 -3.86
N SER A 22 -13.93 -11.55 -3.06
CA SER A 22 -13.75 -11.28 -1.63
C SER A 22 -13.19 -9.89 -1.29
N LEU A 23 -12.54 -9.21 -2.25
CA LEU A 23 -11.99 -7.87 -2.08
C LEU A 23 -12.74 -6.81 -2.90
N HIS A 24 -13.87 -7.15 -3.53
CA HIS A 24 -14.59 -6.24 -4.40
C HIS A 24 -15.10 -4.99 -3.66
N GLU A 25 -15.51 -5.17 -2.40
CA GLU A 25 -16.02 -4.08 -1.55
C GLU A 25 -14.90 -3.29 -0.85
N VAL A 26 -13.65 -3.71 -0.99
CA VAL A 26 -12.52 -3.06 -0.31
C VAL A 26 -11.92 -2.02 -1.25
N THR A 27 -11.86 -0.79 -0.78
CA THR A 27 -11.30 0.30 -1.56
C THR A 27 -9.80 0.10 -1.83
N ALA A 28 -9.30 0.55 -2.98
CA ALA A 28 -7.89 0.63 -3.36
C ALA A 28 -7.05 1.37 -2.31
N VAL A 29 -7.59 2.45 -1.72
CA VAL A 29 -6.94 3.15 -0.59
C VAL A 29 -6.82 2.21 0.60
N ARG A 30 -7.90 1.54 1.00
CA ARG A 30 -7.89 0.65 2.16
C ARG A 30 -7.01 -0.58 1.95
N LEU A 31 -6.96 -1.14 0.73
CA LEU A 31 -6.03 -2.21 0.37
C LEU A 31 -4.58 -1.75 0.53
N SER A 32 -4.23 -0.58 -0.01
CA SER A 32 -2.88 -0.01 0.09
C SER A 32 -2.49 0.29 1.54
N THR A 33 -3.37 0.95 2.30
CA THR A 33 -3.18 1.24 3.74
C THR A 33 -2.94 -0.03 4.56
N THR A 34 -3.66 -1.11 4.27
CA THR A 34 -3.50 -2.38 4.99
C THR A 34 -2.08 -2.93 4.83
N VAL A 35 -1.50 -2.83 3.63
CA VAL A 35 -0.13 -3.27 3.36
C VAL A 35 0.89 -2.39 4.08
N LEU A 36 0.72 -1.07 4.02
CA LEU A 36 1.62 -0.11 4.68
C LEU A 36 1.61 -0.28 6.21
N ASN A 37 0.45 -0.48 6.82
CA ASN A 37 0.34 -0.70 8.26
C ASN A 37 0.91 -2.04 8.70
N ALA A 38 0.77 -3.08 7.87
CA ALA A 38 1.36 -4.38 8.17
C ALA A 38 2.90 -4.32 8.19
N ILE A 39 3.53 -3.66 7.21
CA ILE A 39 5.00 -3.54 7.18
C ILE A 39 5.51 -2.62 8.28
N LYS A 40 4.80 -1.52 8.58
CA LYS A 40 5.12 -0.63 9.70
C LYS A 40 5.11 -1.37 11.03
N SER A 41 4.02 -2.10 11.31
CA SER A 41 3.86 -2.84 12.56
C SER A 41 4.81 -4.02 12.69
N ARG A 42 5.23 -4.67 11.59
CA ARG A 42 6.16 -5.81 11.65
C ARG A 42 7.60 -5.39 11.96
N ASN A 43 7.95 -4.15 11.64
CA ASN A 43 9.32 -3.63 11.76
C ASN A 43 9.44 -2.50 12.79
N ASP A 44 8.41 -2.27 13.61
CA ASP A 44 8.35 -1.21 14.63
C ASP A 44 8.81 0.16 14.09
N LEU A 45 8.34 0.51 12.89
CA LEU A 45 8.73 1.76 12.23
C LEU A 45 8.00 2.95 12.87
N ASP A 46 8.73 3.69 13.71
CA ASP A 46 8.24 4.87 14.40
C ASP A 46 8.78 6.19 13.80
N GLY A 47 8.02 7.28 14.04
CA GLY A 47 8.42 8.63 13.68
C GLY A 47 8.65 8.83 12.17
N HIS A 48 9.88 9.23 11.81
CA HIS A 48 10.28 9.62 10.46
C HIS A 48 11.20 8.59 9.78
N ALA A 49 11.14 7.31 10.18
CA ALA A 49 11.99 6.26 9.63
C ALA A 49 11.79 6.02 8.11
N VAL A 50 10.63 6.40 7.57
CA VAL A 50 10.31 6.29 6.13
C VAL A 50 10.34 7.68 5.51
N GLU A 51 11.24 7.89 4.55
CA GLU A 51 11.40 9.16 3.84
C GLU A 51 10.46 9.28 2.63
N ASP A 52 10.19 8.17 1.94
CA ASP A 52 9.36 8.18 0.72
C ASP A 52 8.60 6.85 0.52
N VAL A 53 7.46 6.92 -0.16
CA VAL A 53 6.62 5.78 -0.52
C VAL A 53 6.31 5.82 -2.01
N ILE A 54 6.89 4.88 -2.75
CA ILE A 54 6.70 4.74 -4.19
C ILE A 54 5.69 3.62 -4.45
N TRP A 55 4.59 3.94 -5.12
CA TRP A 55 3.49 2.99 -5.35
C TRP A 55 3.18 2.80 -6.83
N GLY A 56 3.36 1.58 -7.32
CA GLY A 56 2.99 1.22 -8.69
C GLY A 56 1.48 1.08 -8.85
N ASN A 57 0.91 1.82 -9.80
CA ASN A 57 -0.52 1.77 -10.11
C ASN A 57 -0.74 2.02 -11.62
N VAL A 58 -1.46 1.11 -12.27
CA VAL A 58 -1.67 1.12 -13.73
C VAL A 58 -2.82 2.07 -14.12
N THR A 59 -3.97 1.98 -13.45
CA THR A 59 -5.19 2.71 -13.83
C THR A 59 -5.45 3.83 -12.82
N GLN A 60 -4.76 4.95 -13.00
CA GLN A 60 -4.73 6.06 -12.04
C GLN A 60 -5.91 7.03 -12.19
N VAL A 61 -7.13 6.50 -12.12
CA VAL A 61 -8.37 7.30 -12.24
C VAL A 61 -9.36 6.93 -11.14
N GLY A 62 -10.28 7.85 -10.85
CA GLY A 62 -11.29 7.68 -9.81
C GLY A 62 -10.64 7.36 -8.47
N GLU A 63 -11.05 6.26 -7.86
CA GLU A 63 -10.56 5.77 -6.58
C GLU A 63 -9.04 5.52 -6.51
N GLN A 64 -8.44 5.20 -7.66
CA GLN A 64 -7.01 4.94 -7.80
C GLN A 64 -6.23 6.19 -8.28
N GLY A 65 -6.91 7.33 -8.46
CA GLY A 65 -6.33 8.58 -8.94
C GLY A 65 -5.70 9.45 -7.84
N ALA A 66 -5.40 10.70 -8.19
CA ALA A 66 -4.94 11.75 -7.27
C ALA A 66 -3.78 11.32 -6.35
N CYS A 67 -2.82 10.57 -6.88
CA CYS A 67 -1.70 9.99 -6.12
C CYS A 67 -2.17 9.05 -4.99
N LEU A 68 -2.57 7.84 -5.38
CA LEU A 68 -2.97 6.78 -4.44
C LEU A 68 -1.93 6.54 -3.33
N ALA A 69 -0.63 6.62 -3.64
CA ALA A 69 0.45 6.49 -2.67
C ALA A 69 0.29 7.47 -1.50
N ARG A 70 0.09 8.76 -1.82
CA ARG A 70 -0.05 9.81 -0.82
C ARG A 70 -1.32 9.63 0.00
N THR A 71 -2.42 9.30 -0.66
CA THR A 71 -3.70 9.04 0.02
C THR A 71 -3.62 7.85 0.97
N ALA A 72 -2.94 6.77 0.57
CA ALA A 72 -2.75 5.59 1.40
C ALA A 72 -1.91 5.88 2.65
N VAL A 73 -0.83 6.67 2.51
CA VAL A 73 0.02 7.12 3.63
C VAL A 73 -0.73 8.04 4.60
N LEU A 74 -1.58 8.95 4.09
CA LEU A 74 -2.40 9.80 4.97
C LEU A 74 -3.48 9.02 5.72
N ALA A 75 -3.89 7.88 5.18
CA ALA A 75 -4.88 6.99 5.80
C ALA A 75 -4.25 5.86 6.64
N SER A 76 -2.91 5.73 6.66
CA SER A 76 -2.17 4.65 7.34
C SER A 76 -1.85 4.95 8.79
#